data_AF-A0A6B1FV71-F1
#
_entry.id   AF-A0A6B1FV71-F1
#
_cell.length_a   1.000
_cell.length_b   1.000
_cell.length_c   1.000
_cell.angle_alpha   90.00
_cell.angle_beta   90.00
_cell.angle_gamma   90.00
#
_symmetry.space_group_name_H-M   'P 1'
#
loop_
_entity.id
_entity.type
_entity.pdbx_description
1 polymer ?
#
loop_
_entity_poly.entity_id
_entity_poly.type
_entity_poly.pdbx_seq_one_letter_code
_entity_poly.pdbx_strand_id
1 'polypeptide(L)' 'MHFDVFTLFPPMFMGALSESILARAQEKGILQVALHDIRDY' A
#
# COMPACT_ATOMS: atom_id res chain seq x y z
N MET A 1 1.15 12.12 -2.18
CA MET A 1 0.72 11.86 -0.80
C MET A 1 1.25 10.50 -0.40
N HIS A 2 1.77 10.37 0.82
CA HIS A 2 2.44 9.16 1.30
C HIS A 2 1.72 8.60 2.52
N PHE A 3 1.56 7.28 2.57
CA PHE A 3 0.93 6.57 3.68
C PHE A 3 1.79 5.37 4.11
N ASP A 4 2.00 5.23 5.41
CA ASP A 4 2.60 4.06 6.03
C ASP A 4 1.52 3.25 6.74
N VAL A 5 1.44 1.96 6.43
CA VAL A 5 0.47 1.03 7.03
C VAL A 5 1.23 -0.06 7.76
N PHE A 6 1.11 -0.06 9.09
CA PHE A 6 1.62 -1.11 9.95
C PHE A 6 0.55 -2.16 10.17
N THR A 7 0.82 -3.40 9.80
CA THR A 7 -0.16 -4.48 9.84
C THR A 7 0.52 -5.83 10.09
N LEU A 8 -0.24 -6.81 10.57
CA LEU A 8 0.20 -8.21 10.64
C LEU A 8 -0.07 -8.97 9.33
N PHE A 9 -0.77 -8.35 8.37
CA PHE A 9 -1.20 -8.98 7.12
C PHE A 9 -0.94 -8.10 5.88
N PRO A 10 0.32 -7.77 5.54
CA PRO A 10 0.62 -6.96 4.35
C PRO A 10 0.00 -7.50 3.03
N PRO A 11 -0.01 -8.82 2.74
CA PRO A 11 -0.56 -9.33 1.49
C PRO A 11 -2.05 -9.01 1.26
N MET A 12 -2.82 -8.75 2.32
CA MET A 12 -4.24 -8.37 2.18
C MET A 12 -4.43 -7.04 1.45
N PHE A 13 -3.44 -6.15 1.51
CA PHE A 13 -3.52 -4.81 0.91
C PHE A 13 -3.08 -4.78 -0.55
N MET A 14 -2.31 -5.78 -1.01
CA MET A 14 -1.80 -5.82 -2.37
C MET A 14 -2.91 -5.72 -3.42
N GLY A 15 -3.97 -6.54 -3.28
CA GLY A 15 -5.09 -6.53 -4.23
C GLY A 15 -5.86 -5.21 -4.23
N ALA A 16 -6.10 -4.61 -3.06
CA ALA A 16 -6.79 -3.32 -2.99
C ALA A 16 -5.96 -2.18 -3.61
N LEU A 17 -4.64 -2.18 -3.40
CA LEU A 17 -3.74 -1.14 -3.90
C LEU A 17 -3.44 -1.28 -5.40
N SER A 18 -3.52 -2.48 -5.97
CA SER A 18 -3.22 -2.75 -7.38
C SER A 18 -4.40 -2.54 -8.33
N GLU A 19 -5.56 -2.09 -7.83
CA GLU A 19 -6.79 -2.03 -8.62
C GLU A 19 -7.27 -0.59 -8.88
N SER A 20 -7.87 -0.38 -10.05
CA SER A 20 -8.65 0.82 -10.41
C SER A 20 -7.96 2.16 -10.12
N ILE A 21 -8.59 3.04 -9.33
CA ILE A 21 -8.13 4.41 -9.04
C ILE A 21 -6.85 4.45 -8.22
N LEU A 22 -6.64 3.47 -7.34
CA LEU A 22 -5.45 3.40 -6.48
C LEU A 22 -4.22 3.02 -7.30
N ALA A 23 -4.35 2.04 -8.20
CA ALA A 23 -3.31 1.70 -9.15
C ALA A 23 -2.88 2.92 -10.00
N ARG A 24 -3.85 3.61 -10.60
CA ARG A 24 -3.60 4.80 -11.43
C ARG A 24 -2.98 5.95 -10.65
N ALA A 25 -3.36 6.12 -9.37
CA ALA A 25 -2.78 7.16 -8.51
C ALA A 25 -1.31 6.87 -8.17
N GLN A 26 -0.96 5.60 -7.99
CA GLN A 26 0.43 5.16 -7.81
C GLN A 26 1.23 5.32 -9.11
N GLU A 27 0.69 4.91 -10.26
CA GLU A 27 1.32 5.12 -11.57
C GLU A 27 1.61 6.60 -11.87
N LYS A 28 0.68 7.49 -11.48
CA LYS A 28 0.84 8.94 -11.60
C LYS A 28 1.76 9.55 -10.54
N GLY A 29 2.27 8.76 -9.60
CA GLY A 29 3.15 9.21 -8.52
C GLY A 29 2.50 10.14 -7.49
N ILE A 30 1.17 10.27 -7.50
CA ILE A 30 0.43 11.13 -6.58
C ILE A 30 0.06 10.41 -5.27
N LEU A 31 0.17 9.08 -5.25
CA LEU A 31 -0.04 8.21 -4.10
C LEU A 31 1.15 7.25 -3.95
N GLN A 32 1.68 7.14 -2.74
CA GLN A 32 2.64 6.12 -2.34
C GLN A 32 2.15 5.45 -1.05
N VAL A 33 2.21 4.12 -1.00
CA VAL A 33 1.80 3.33 0.16
C VAL A 33 2.91 2.36 0.52
N ALA A 34 3.44 2.46 1.72
CA ALA A 34 4.40 1.52 2.28
C ALA A 34 3.69 0.60 3.28
N LEU A 35 3.82 -0.71 3.07
CA LEU A 35 3.27 -1.73 3.96
C LEU A 35 4.39 -2.27 4.84
N HIS A 36 4.18 -2.24 6.15
CA HIS A 36 5.13 -2.72 7.14
C HIS A 36 4.52 -3.90 7.90
N ASP A 37 5.18 -5.07 7.85
CA ASP A 37 4.83 -6.20 8.72
C ASP A 37 5.39 -5.95 10.11
N ILE A 38 4.52 -5.88 11.11
CA ILE A 38 4.95 -5.63 12.49
C ILE A 38 5.73 -6.86 13.04
N ARG A 39 5.56 -8.05 12.46
CA ARG A 39 6.27 -9.27 12.88
C ARG A 39 7.76 -9.25 12.56
N ASP A 40 8.19 -8.36 11.68
CA ASP A 40 9.59 -8.22 11.27
C ASP A 40 10.43 -7.38 12.27
N TYR A 41 9.80 -6.89 13.35
CA TYR A 41 10.40 -6.08 14.42
C TYR A 41 10.31 -6.79 15.77
#